data_AF-A0A8B2SGZ3-F1
#
_entry.id   AF-A0A8B2SGZ3-F1
#
_cell.length_a   1.000
_cell.length_b   1.000
_cell.length_c   1.000
_cell.angle_alpha   90.00
_cell.angle_beta   90.00
_cell.angle_gamma   90.00
#
_symmetry.space_group_name_H-M   'P 1'
#
loop_
_entity.id
_entity.type
_entity.pdbx_description
1 polymer ?
#
loop_
_entity_poly.entity_id
_entity_poly.type
_entity_poly.pdbx_seq_one_letter_code
_entity_poly.pdbx_strand_id
1 'polypeptide(L)'
;MRKLQKLIAAERTTFSPYSSLSPKAISRIASKCRKDEVADAHILIKELMAELATVPDWDGDTHDDIWRSIELFRAILQKVR
;
A
#
# COMPACT_ATOMS: atom_id res chain seq x y z
N MET A 1 11.59 2.38 6.75
CA MET A 1 10.54 1.52 6.16
C MET A 1 9.82 0.75 7.24
N ARG A 2 8.49 0.89 7.29
CA ARG A 2 7.57 0.18 8.19
C ARG A 2 7.54 -1.33 7.90
N LYS A 3 6.99 -2.15 8.79
CA LYS A 3 7.03 -3.62 8.64
C LYS A 3 6.25 -4.08 7.41
N LEU A 4 5.06 -3.50 7.18
CA LEU A 4 4.26 -3.78 5.99
C LEU A 4 5.00 -3.44 4.69
N GLN A 5 5.69 -2.30 4.66
CA GLN A 5 6.46 -1.87 3.49
C GLN A 5 7.60 -2.84 3.16
N LYS A 6 8.21 -3.48 4.16
CA LYS A 6 9.23 -4.53 3.95
C LYS A 6 8.63 -5.77 3.28
N LEU A 7 7.41 -6.18 3.67
CA LEU A 7 6.71 -7.30 3.03
C LEU A 7 6.34 -7.01 1.58
N ILE A 8 5.88 -5.79 1.29
CA ILE A 8 5.57 -5.33 -0.06
C ILE A 8 6.83 -5.30 -0.93
N ALA A 9 7.94 -4.75 -0.40
CA ALA A 9 9.21 -4.70 -1.11
C ALA A 9 9.75 -6.09 -1.44
N ALA A 10 9.59 -7.07 -0.55
CA ALA A 10 10.03 -8.44 -0.79
C ALA A 10 9.26 -9.16 -1.92
N GLU A 11 8.02 -8.75 -2.21
CA GLU A 11 7.19 -9.33 -3.27
C GLU A 11 7.30 -8.56 -4.60
N ARG A 12 7.85 -7.34 -4.58
CA ARG A 12 8.23 -6.59 -5.78
C ARG A 12 9.60 -7.06 -6.28
N THR A 13 9.64 -8.27 -6.86
CA THR A 13 10.88 -8.85 -7.41
C THR A 13 11.30 -8.25 -8.76
N THR A 14 10.37 -7.62 -9.48
CA THR A 14 10.64 -6.97 -10.77
C THR A 14 10.14 -5.53 -10.71
N PHE A 15 11.07 -4.58 -10.67
CA PHE A 15 10.77 -3.16 -10.61
C PHE A 15 10.37 -2.68 -12.01
N SER A 16 9.10 -2.83 -12.36
CA SER A 16 8.50 -1.98 -13.39
C SER A 16 7.83 -0.82 -12.66
N PRO A 17 8.12 0.44 -13.02
CA PRO A 17 7.51 1.61 -12.39
C PRO A 17 5.97 1.53 -12.36
N TYR A 18 5.39 0.83 -13.34
CA TYR A 18 3.96 0.73 -13.57
C TYR A 18 3.36 -0.62 -13.17
N SER A 19 4.14 -1.58 -12.63
CA SER A 19 3.58 -2.88 -12.27
C SER A 19 2.88 -2.83 -10.90
N SER A 20 1.58 -3.12 -10.94
CA SER A 20 0.81 -3.46 -9.75
C SER A 20 1.17 -4.86 -9.26
N LEU A 21 1.03 -5.09 -7.94
CA LEU A 21 1.19 -6.42 -7.38
C LEU A 21 0.03 -7.32 -7.83
N SER A 22 0.36 -8.51 -8.34
CA SER A 22 -0.68 -9.49 -8.71
C SER A 22 -1.54 -9.88 -7.49
N PRO A 23 -2.82 -10.28 -7.67
CA PRO A 23 -3.66 -10.74 -6.57
C PRO A 23 -3.04 -11.87 -5.74
N LYS A 24 -2.23 -12.73 -6.36
CA LYS A 24 -1.48 -13.80 -5.68
C LYS A 24 -0.41 -13.23 -4.75
N ALA A 25 0.32 -12.20 -5.18
CA ALA A 25 1.31 -11.52 -4.36
C ALA A 25 0.65 -10.81 -3.17
N ILE A 26 -0.48 -10.11 -3.41
CA ILE A 26 -1.25 -9.47 -2.34
C ILE A 26 -1.70 -10.50 -1.30
N SER A 27 -2.22 -11.66 -1.72
CA SER A 27 -2.57 -12.74 -0.79
C SER A 27 -1.38 -13.26 0.02
N ARG A 28 -0.19 -13.37 -0.57
CA ARG A 28 1.04 -13.79 0.15
C ARG A 28 1.52 -12.73 1.15
N ILE A 29 1.34 -11.45 0.86
CA ILE A 29 1.63 -10.37 1.80
C ILE A 29 0.64 -10.44 2.97
N ALA A 30 -0.66 -10.53 2.65
CA ALA A 30 -1.72 -10.59 3.66
C ALA A 30 -1.54 -11.78 4.61
N SER A 31 -1.14 -12.96 4.11
CA SER A 31 -0.88 -14.14 4.96
C SER A 31 0.31 -13.98 5.93
N LYS A 32 1.20 -13.01 5.67
CA LYS A 32 2.35 -12.68 6.53
C LYS A 32 2.05 -11.51 7.48
N CYS A 33 0.93 -10.81 7.30
CA CYS A 33 0.58 -9.68 8.14
C CYS A 33 0.14 -10.14 9.52
N ARG A 34 0.67 -9.49 10.56
CA ARG A 34 0.24 -9.62 11.95
C ARG A 34 -0.31 -8.27 12.41
N LYS A 35 -0.54 -8.11 13.71
CA LYS A 35 -1.13 -6.90 14.30
C LYS A 35 -0.38 -5.62 13.91
N ASP A 36 0.95 -5.68 13.85
CA ASP A 36 1.79 -4.52 13.52
C ASP A 36 1.62 -4.10 12.06
N GLU A 37 1.62 -5.06 11.12
CA GLU A 37 1.45 -4.77 9.70
C GLU A 37 0.04 -4.27 9.36
N VAL A 38 -0.98 -4.78 10.08
CA VAL A 38 -2.35 -4.27 9.99
C VAL A 38 -2.40 -2.83 10.49
N ALA A 39 -1.83 -2.55 11.67
CA ALA A 39 -1.77 -1.19 12.20
C ALA A 39 -1.03 -0.24 11.25
N ASP A 40 0.10 -0.67 10.69
CA ASP A 40 0.85 0.06 9.67
C ASP A 40 -0.02 0.40 8.45
N ALA A 41 -0.81 -0.54 7.93
CA ALA A 41 -1.70 -0.29 6.79
C ALA A 41 -2.73 0.81 7.11
N HIS A 42 -3.37 0.73 8.27
CA HIS A 42 -4.36 1.74 8.70
C HIS A 42 -3.74 3.12 8.90
N ILE A 43 -2.53 3.19 9.48
CA ILE A 43 -1.82 4.45 9.68
C ILE A 43 -1.44 5.06 8.32
N LEU A 44 -0.83 4.27 7.43
CA LEU A 44 -0.42 4.74 6.11
C LEU A 44 -1.60 5.23 5.26
N ILE A 45 -2.75 4.55 5.31
CA ILE A 45 -3.97 5.02 4.63
C ILE A 45 -4.41 6.39 5.18
N LYS A 46 -4.35 6.59 6.51
CA LYS A 46 -4.74 7.86 7.13
C LYS A 46 -3.76 8.99 6.77
N GLU A 47 -2.46 8.71 6.76
CA GLU A 47 -1.42 9.67 6.37
C GLU A 47 -1.63 10.13 4.92
N LEU A 48 -1.79 9.19 3.98
CA LEU A 48 -2.04 9.51 2.56
C LEU A 48 -3.35 10.27 2.33
N MET A 49 -4.41 9.92 3.06
CA MET A 49 -5.68 10.65 2.99
C MET A 49 -5.57 12.07 3.54
N ALA A 50 -4.75 12.28 4.58
CA ALA A 50 -4.46 13.62 5.10
C ALA A 50 -3.63 14.43 4.11
N GLU A 51 -2.64 13.82 3.46
CA GLU A 51 -1.86 14.44 2.38
C GLU A 51 -2.76 14.90 1.21
N LEU A 52 -3.67 14.04 0.76
CA LEU A 52 -4.66 14.38 -0.27
C LEU A 52 -5.55 15.58 0.12
N ALA A 53 -5.92 15.70 1.40
CA ALA A 53 -6.78 16.77 1.87
C ALA A 53 -6.04 18.10 2.13
N THR A 54 -4.74 18.04 2.40
CA THR A 54 -3.95 19.20 2.85
C THR A 54 -3.20 19.89 1.71
N VAL A 55 -2.87 19.16 0.65
CA VAL A 55 -2.18 19.70 -0.53
C VAL A 55 -3.21 19.97 -1.62
N PRO A 56 -3.47 21.25 -1.97
CA PRO A 56 -4.54 21.63 -2.89
C PRO A 56 -4.21 21.38 -4.36
N ASP A 57 -2.95 21.20 -4.73
CA ASP A 57 -2.50 21.16 -6.13
C ASP A 57 -1.53 19.98 -6.35
N TRP A 58 -2.07 18.77 -6.31
CA TRP A 58 -1.34 17.57 -6.74
C TRP A 58 -1.26 17.54 -8.26
N ASP A 59 -0.08 17.24 -8.80
CA ASP A 59 -0.04 16.77 -10.19
C ASP A 59 -0.81 15.44 -10.31
N GLY A 60 -1.40 15.21 -11.49
CA GLY A 60 -2.27 14.05 -11.70
C GLY A 60 -1.56 12.71 -11.47
N ASP A 61 -0.27 12.63 -11.80
CA ASP A 61 0.53 11.41 -11.64
C ASP A 61 0.74 11.07 -10.16
N THR A 62 1.07 12.07 -9.34
CA THR A 62 1.26 11.90 -7.90
C THR A 62 -0.07 11.57 -7.21
N HIS A 63 -1.16 12.22 -7.63
CA HIS A 63 -2.49 11.90 -7.12
C HIS A 63 -2.86 10.43 -7.41
N ASP A 64 -2.59 9.95 -8.62
CA ASP A 64 -2.78 8.55 -8.99
C ASP A 64 -1.91 7.59 -8.18
N ASP A 65 -0.64 7.92 -7.94
CA ASP A 65 0.27 7.09 -7.16
C ASP A 65 -0.12 6.99 -5.68
N ILE A 66 -0.63 8.08 -5.10
CA ILE A 66 -1.21 8.08 -3.75
C ILE A 66 -2.42 7.13 -3.70
N TRP A 67 -3.34 7.24 -4.66
CA TRP A 67 -4.50 6.36 -4.73
C TRP A 67 -4.14 4.90 -4.94
N ARG A 68 -3.20 4.58 -5.83
CA ARG A 68 -2.68 3.22 -6.02
C ARG A 68 -2.12 2.64 -4.73
N SER A 69 -1.43 3.46 -3.94
CA SER A 69 -0.89 3.05 -2.64
C SER A 69 -2.00 2.76 -1.63
N ILE A 70 -3.02 3.63 -1.54
CA ILE A 70 -4.21 3.44 -0.69
C ILE A 70 -4.96 2.16 -1.07
N GLU A 71 -5.19 1.93 -2.36
CA GLU A 71 -5.89 0.75 -2.87
C GLU A 71 -5.11 -0.53 -2.59
N LEU A 72 -3.79 -0.52 -2.73
CA LEU A 72 -2.95 -1.64 -2.37
C LEU A 72 -3.09 -1.99 -0.88
N PHE A 73 -3.02 -1.00 0.01
CA PHE A 73 -3.17 -1.25 1.45
C PHE A 73 -4.57 -1.79 1.80
N ARG A 74 -5.62 -1.25 1.18
CA ARG A 74 -7.00 -1.77 1.33
C ARG A 74 -7.13 -3.21 0.84
N ALA A 75 -6.55 -3.54 -0.31
CA ALA A 75 -6.58 -4.89 -0.86
C ALA A 75 -5.83 -5.91 0.03
N ILE A 76 -4.75 -5.49 0.68
CA ILE A 76 -4.05 -6.31 1.68
C ILE A 76 -4.98 -6.54 2.88
N LEU A 77 -5.53 -5.48 3.47
CA LEU A 77 -6.42 -5.55 4.64
C LEU A 77 -7.65 -6.45 4.41
N GLN A 78 -8.27 -6.39 3.22
CA GLN A 78 -9.39 -7.26 2.86
C GLN A 78 -9.05 -8.76 2.82
N LYS A 79 -7.76 -9.10 2.71
CA LYS A 79 -7.27 -10.48 2.61
C LYS A 79 -6.60 -10.98 3.88
N VAL A 80 -6.38 -10.11 4.87
CA VAL A 80 -5.89 -10.52 6.20
C VAL A 80 -7.00 -11.33 6.88
N ARG A 81 -6.65 -12.48 7.45
CA ARG A 81 -7.55 -13.36 8.22
C ARG A 81 -7.17 -13.34 9.69
#